data_AF-A0A0D8ZUW7-F1
#
_entry.id   AF-A0A0D8ZUW7-F1
#
_cell.length_a   1.000
_cell.length_b   1.000
_cell.length_c   1.000
_cell.angle_alpha   90.00
_cell.angle_beta   90.00
_cell.angle_gamma   90.00
#
_symmetry.space_group_name_H-M   'P 1'
#
loop_
_entity.id
_entity.type
_entity.pdbx_description
1 polymer ?
#
loop_
_entity_poly.entity_id
_entity_poly.type
_entity_poly.pdbx_seq_one_letter_code
_entity_poly.pdbx_strand_id
1 'polypeptide(L)'
;MAIETVKASIFKYLSHLHDADYMAKIATSMPVLEFENIISLLLQSVDDETVGLTTLFITDLVMAGSHHPQCEEFRKQYPNSLIVKTLEQMVFSTNHYICTRAVYTLGKTCSYSSVDAINQAFVKLRDIAPLALPRLIGEMGWLGADNFWELLDSMISSPVYMTRWAVLDILHEFNGDEPKEENGLYQRKYRCIEQLRQDSNKYVRLEAEYEYQLLKFRSQSYELPKAIRRRMRKELIRQYKPTHSFAEISSRFKRHLSDNELKEYSVSELEEFIDAIFA
;
A
#
# COMPACT_ATOMS: atom_id res chain seq x y z
N MET A 1 -30.92 14.20 -8.27
CA MET A 1 -29.96 14.95 -9.12
C MET A 1 -29.73 14.16 -10.39
N ALA A 2 -29.48 14.76 -11.56
CA ALA A 2 -29.17 13.99 -12.77
C ALA A 2 -27.81 13.27 -12.65
N ILE A 3 -27.65 12.09 -13.26
CA ILE A 3 -26.42 11.26 -13.20
C ILE A 3 -25.18 12.08 -13.54
N GLU A 4 -25.21 12.85 -14.62
CA GLU A 4 -24.07 13.67 -15.06
C GLU A 4 -23.72 14.78 -14.07
N THR A 5 -24.71 15.30 -13.33
CA THR A 5 -24.46 16.29 -12.28
C THR A 5 -23.77 15.66 -11.07
N VAL A 6 -24.10 14.41 -10.72
CA VAL A 6 -23.40 13.67 -9.65
C VAL A 6 -21.96 13.40 -10.03
N LYS A 7 -21.70 12.87 -11.24
CA LYS A 7 -20.33 12.67 -11.75
C LYS A 7 -19.51 13.95 -11.71
N ALA A 8 -20.07 15.05 -12.21
CA ALA A 8 -19.40 16.35 -12.19
C ALA A 8 -19.13 16.86 -10.77
N SER A 9 -20.00 16.56 -9.81
CA SER A 9 -19.80 16.92 -8.40
C SER A 9 -18.71 16.07 -7.75
N ILE A 10 -18.66 14.76 -8.05
CA ILE A 10 -17.57 13.89 -7.64
C ILE A 10 -16.25 14.44 -8.18
N PHE A 11 -16.12 14.76 -9.46
CA PHE A 11 -14.85 15.27 -9.99
C PHE A 11 -14.44 16.65 -9.47
N LYS A 12 -15.40 17.45 -8.99
CA LYS A 12 -15.14 18.76 -8.37
C LYS A 12 -14.84 18.68 -6.88
N TYR A 13 -14.97 17.51 -6.26
CA TYR A 13 -14.88 17.39 -4.80
C TYR A 13 -13.51 17.80 -4.23
N LEU A 14 -12.44 17.76 -5.02
CA LEU A 14 -11.12 18.25 -4.60
C LEU A 14 -11.09 19.75 -4.28
N SER A 15 -12.03 20.53 -4.83
CA SER A 15 -12.20 21.95 -4.43
C SER A 15 -12.92 22.11 -3.08
N HIS A 16 -13.36 21.00 -2.49
CA HIS A 16 -14.17 20.89 -1.28
C HIS A 16 -13.58 19.86 -0.31
N LEU A 17 -12.24 19.70 -0.30
CA LEU A 17 -11.57 18.81 0.65
C LEU A 17 -11.96 19.19 2.09
N HIS A 18 -12.28 18.19 2.90
CA HIS A 18 -12.76 18.32 4.28
C HIS A 18 -14.15 18.96 4.45
N ASP A 19 -14.87 19.28 3.37
CA ASP A 19 -16.26 19.74 3.41
C ASP A 19 -17.20 18.52 3.49
N ALA A 20 -17.52 18.11 4.72
CA ALA A 20 -18.41 16.98 4.97
C ALA A 20 -19.83 17.20 4.43
N ASP A 21 -20.31 18.45 4.41
CA ASP A 21 -21.64 18.80 3.92
C ASP A 21 -21.70 18.65 2.40
N TYR A 22 -20.64 19.05 1.69
CA TYR A 22 -20.54 18.84 0.25
C TYR A 22 -20.56 17.36 -0.12
N MET A 23 -19.76 16.53 0.57
CA MET A 23 -19.74 15.08 0.35
C MET A 23 -21.09 14.42 0.68
N ALA A 24 -21.71 14.82 1.79
CA ALA A 24 -23.02 14.32 2.18
C ALA A 24 -24.10 14.69 1.15
N LYS A 25 -24.06 15.91 0.62
CA LYS A 25 -24.96 16.35 -0.44
C LYS A 25 -24.83 15.52 -1.71
N ILE A 26 -23.62 15.10 -2.08
CA ILE A 26 -23.42 14.18 -3.22
C ILE A 26 -24.05 12.83 -2.91
N ALA A 27 -23.68 12.21 -1.78
CA ALA A 27 -24.09 10.86 -1.41
C ALA A 27 -25.61 10.71 -1.20
N THR A 28 -26.31 11.80 -0.86
CA THR A 28 -27.75 11.83 -0.59
C THR A 28 -28.58 12.44 -1.71
N SER A 29 -27.95 12.79 -2.84
CA SER A 29 -28.61 13.46 -3.97
C SER A 29 -29.56 12.55 -4.79
N MET A 30 -29.54 11.25 -4.50
CA MET A 30 -30.30 10.18 -5.15
C MET A 30 -30.36 8.96 -4.21
N PRO A 31 -31.21 7.94 -4.50
CA PRO A 31 -31.22 6.69 -3.75
C PRO A 31 -29.84 6.03 -3.70
N VAL A 32 -29.48 5.45 -2.56
CA VAL A 32 -28.15 4.86 -2.30
C VAL A 32 -27.73 3.85 -3.37
N LEU A 33 -28.64 3.00 -3.84
CA LEU A 33 -28.36 2.04 -4.91
C LEU A 33 -27.99 2.71 -6.24
N GLU A 34 -28.67 3.80 -6.61
CA GLU A 34 -28.34 4.56 -7.81
C GLU A 34 -26.97 5.23 -7.68
N PHE A 35 -26.68 5.79 -6.51
CA PHE A 35 -25.38 6.38 -6.20
C PHE A 35 -24.26 5.35 -6.28
N GLU A 36 -24.43 4.18 -5.67
CA GLU A 36 -23.47 3.06 -5.74
C GLU A 36 -23.22 2.60 -7.17
N ASN A 37 -24.27 2.53 -8.00
CA ASN A 37 -24.13 2.21 -9.42
C ASN A 37 -23.29 3.25 -10.18
N ILE A 38 -23.48 4.56 -9.91
CA ILE A 38 -22.65 5.60 -10.51
C ILE A 38 -21.19 5.43 -10.09
N ILE A 39 -20.93 5.22 -8.81
CA ILE A 39 -19.56 5.03 -8.31
C ILE A 39 -18.92 3.79 -8.94
N SER A 40 -19.63 2.67 -9.01
CA SER A 40 -19.16 1.44 -9.64
C SER A 40 -18.82 1.66 -11.12
N LEU A 41 -19.66 2.38 -11.88
CA LEU A 41 -19.38 2.73 -13.27
C LEU A 41 -18.13 3.59 -13.42
N LEU A 42 -17.91 4.55 -12.52
CA LEU A 42 -16.70 5.38 -12.53
C LEU A 42 -15.44 4.57 -12.18
N LEU A 43 -15.53 3.63 -11.24
CA LEU A 43 -14.45 2.70 -10.89
C LEU A 43 -14.07 1.76 -12.03
N GLN A 44 -15.01 1.45 -12.93
CA GLN A 44 -14.80 0.62 -14.12
C GLN A 44 -14.39 1.43 -15.36
N SER A 45 -14.10 2.72 -15.22
CA SER A 45 -13.63 3.55 -16.31
C SER A 45 -12.30 3.05 -16.88
N VAL A 46 -12.12 3.20 -18.20
CA VAL A 46 -10.83 2.96 -18.87
C VAL A 46 -9.79 4.06 -18.62
N ASP A 47 -10.26 5.21 -18.12
CA ASP A 47 -9.45 6.35 -17.74
C ASP A 47 -8.98 6.22 -16.28
N ASP A 48 -7.67 6.05 -16.11
CA ASP A 48 -7.04 5.83 -14.80
C ASP A 48 -7.18 7.07 -13.90
N GLU A 49 -7.30 8.28 -14.47
CA GLU A 49 -7.55 9.51 -13.71
C GLU A 49 -8.94 9.47 -13.07
N THR A 50 -9.98 9.14 -13.85
CA THR A 50 -11.34 8.93 -13.35
C THR A 50 -11.38 7.91 -12.22
N VAL A 51 -10.70 6.76 -12.37
CA VAL A 51 -10.64 5.75 -11.31
C VAL A 51 -9.90 6.29 -10.08
N GLY A 52 -8.79 6.99 -10.28
CA GLY A 52 -8.01 7.62 -9.21
C GLY A 52 -8.81 8.64 -8.40
N LEU A 53 -9.53 9.53 -9.07
CA LEU A 53 -10.39 10.53 -8.42
C LEU A 53 -11.55 9.86 -7.68
N THR A 54 -12.16 8.83 -8.27
CA THR A 54 -13.28 8.11 -7.67
C THR A 54 -12.86 7.35 -6.43
N THR A 55 -11.72 6.64 -6.46
CA THR A 55 -11.18 5.93 -5.30
C THR A 55 -10.83 6.87 -4.15
N LEU A 56 -10.27 8.05 -4.45
CA LEU A 56 -9.98 9.07 -3.44
C LEU A 56 -11.27 9.65 -2.84
N PHE A 57 -12.26 9.98 -3.67
CA PHE A 57 -13.57 10.44 -3.21
C PHE A 57 -14.25 9.41 -2.29
N ILE A 58 -14.22 8.11 -2.63
CA ILE A 58 -14.76 7.06 -1.77
C ILE A 58 -14.07 7.05 -0.40
N THR A 59 -12.73 7.10 -0.39
CA THR A 59 -11.97 7.14 0.86
C THR A 59 -12.37 8.32 1.72
N ASP A 60 -12.44 9.53 1.16
CA ASP A 60 -12.79 10.74 1.90
C ASP A 60 -14.26 10.75 2.35
N LEU A 61 -15.18 10.26 1.51
CA LEU A 61 -16.59 10.12 1.84
C LEU A 61 -16.77 9.16 3.02
N VAL A 62 -16.12 8.00 3.02
CA VAL A 62 -16.26 7.04 4.12
C VAL A 62 -15.58 7.54 5.39
N MET A 63 -14.38 8.12 5.28
CA MET A 63 -13.60 8.54 6.45
C MET A 63 -14.09 9.82 7.12
N ALA A 64 -14.61 10.77 6.34
CA ALA A 64 -15.02 12.07 6.86
C ALA A 64 -16.52 12.35 6.60
N GLY A 65 -16.99 12.11 5.38
CA GLY A 65 -18.38 12.41 5.00
C GLY A 65 -19.43 11.53 5.70
N SER A 66 -19.11 10.27 6.01
CA SER A 66 -20.06 9.29 6.56
C SER A 66 -20.48 9.57 8.01
N HIS A 67 -19.73 10.43 8.70
CA HIS A 67 -20.08 10.94 10.03
C HIS A 67 -21.20 11.99 9.99
N HIS A 68 -21.50 12.55 8.82
CA HIS A 68 -22.62 13.44 8.64
C HIS A 68 -23.95 12.68 8.83
N PRO A 69 -24.93 13.19 9.61
CA PRO A 69 -26.17 12.47 9.93
C PRO A 69 -26.94 11.95 8.71
N GLN A 70 -26.92 12.71 7.61
CA GLN A 70 -27.63 12.32 6.38
C GLN A 70 -26.99 11.13 5.65
N CYS A 71 -25.74 10.78 5.95
CA CYS A 71 -25.03 9.66 5.33
C CYS A 71 -25.22 8.33 6.09
N GLU A 72 -26.09 8.28 7.11
CA GLU A 72 -26.25 7.08 7.93
C GLU A 72 -26.62 5.84 7.11
N GLU A 73 -27.52 5.98 6.13
CA GLU A 73 -27.93 4.89 5.26
C GLU A 73 -26.75 4.36 4.43
N PHE A 74 -26.01 5.26 3.76
CA PHE A 74 -24.81 4.91 3.01
C PHE A 74 -23.78 4.19 3.89
N ARG A 75 -23.50 4.73 5.09
CA ARG A 75 -22.52 4.16 6.02
C ARG A 75 -22.88 2.73 6.44
N LYS A 76 -24.16 2.44 6.68
CA LYS A 76 -24.63 1.10 7.05
C LYS A 76 -24.53 0.12 5.89
N GLN A 77 -24.74 0.58 4.66
CA GLN A 77 -24.74 -0.27 3.47
C GLN A 77 -23.35 -0.48 2.88
N TYR A 78 -22.44 0.50 3.04
CA TYR A 78 -21.10 0.51 2.45
C TYR A 78 -20.35 -0.84 2.55
N PRO A 79 -20.25 -1.52 3.71
CA PRO A 79 -19.49 -2.77 3.80
C PRO A 79 -19.97 -3.88 2.85
N ASN A 80 -21.26 -3.87 2.48
CA ASN A 80 -21.86 -4.87 1.58
C ASN A 80 -22.24 -4.29 0.21
N SER A 81 -21.82 -3.06 -0.06
CA SER A 81 -22.20 -2.28 -1.25
C SER A 81 -21.61 -2.85 -2.54
N LEU A 82 -22.15 -2.41 -3.66
CA LEU A 82 -21.54 -2.66 -4.97
C LEU A 82 -20.15 -2.01 -5.09
N ILE A 83 -19.90 -0.91 -4.37
CA ILE A 83 -18.61 -0.20 -4.36
C ILE A 83 -17.52 -1.13 -3.83
N VAL A 84 -17.74 -1.74 -2.66
CA VAL A 84 -16.75 -2.66 -2.06
C VAL A 84 -16.50 -3.86 -2.99
N LYS A 85 -17.56 -4.48 -3.53
CA LYS A 85 -17.42 -5.59 -4.49
C LYS A 85 -16.64 -5.20 -5.74
N THR A 86 -16.81 -3.98 -6.24
CA THR A 86 -16.07 -3.47 -7.40
C THR A 86 -14.60 -3.29 -7.06
N LEU A 87 -14.29 -2.71 -5.89
CA LEU A 87 -12.92 -2.57 -5.41
C LEU A 87 -12.24 -3.93 -5.21
N GLU A 88 -12.94 -4.93 -4.67
CA GLU A 88 -12.44 -6.30 -4.52
C GLU A 88 -12.08 -6.94 -5.87
N GLN A 89 -12.83 -6.66 -6.93
CA GLN A 89 -12.45 -7.12 -8.27
C GLN A 89 -11.20 -6.40 -8.79
N MET A 90 -11.09 -5.10 -8.51
CA MET A 90 -9.95 -4.28 -8.95
C MET A 90 -8.63 -4.65 -8.28
N VAL A 91 -8.64 -5.27 -7.09
CA VAL A 91 -7.39 -5.73 -6.45
C VAL A 91 -6.65 -6.80 -7.25
N PHE A 92 -7.30 -7.46 -8.21
CA PHE A 92 -6.70 -8.45 -9.11
C PHE A 92 -6.13 -7.85 -10.40
N SER A 93 -6.20 -6.53 -10.57
CA SER A 93 -5.72 -5.85 -11.77
C SER A 93 -4.22 -5.98 -11.94
N THR A 94 -3.79 -6.27 -13.17
CA THR A 94 -2.39 -6.19 -13.63
C THR A 94 -1.92 -4.75 -13.79
N ASN A 95 -2.86 -3.79 -13.91
CA ASN A 95 -2.53 -2.38 -13.79
C ASN A 95 -2.16 -2.07 -12.32
N HIS A 96 -0.87 -1.86 -12.08
CA HIS A 96 -0.32 -1.65 -10.76
C HIS A 96 -0.92 -0.44 -10.03
N TYR A 97 -1.29 0.61 -10.78
CA TYR A 97 -1.93 1.81 -10.23
C TYR A 97 -3.31 1.47 -9.70
N ILE A 98 -4.13 0.81 -10.52
CA ILE A 98 -5.50 0.40 -10.17
C ILE A 98 -5.51 -0.56 -8.99
N CYS A 99 -4.67 -1.59 -9.02
CA CYS A 99 -4.50 -2.53 -7.91
C CYS A 99 -4.14 -1.80 -6.61
N THR A 100 -3.11 -0.93 -6.66
CA THR A 100 -2.64 -0.20 -5.46
C THR A 100 -3.73 0.72 -4.90
N ARG A 101 -4.48 1.41 -5.78
CA ARG A 101 -5.59 2.29 -5.37
C ARG A 101 -6.72 1.52 -4.72
N ALA A 102 -7.15 0.41 -5.34
CA ALA A 102 -8.23 -0.41 -4.80
C ALA A 102 -7.88 -0.96 -3.41
N VAL A 103 -6.67 -1.52 -3.26
CA VAL A 103 -6.17 -2.05 -1.98
C VAL A 103 -6.10 -0.94 -0.93
N TYR A 104 -5.53 0.22 -1.28
CA TYR A 104 -5.46 1.37 -0.37
C TYR A 104 -6.85 1.83 0.07
N THR A 105 -7.79 1.97 -0.86
CA THR A 105 -9.16 2.39 -0.53
C THR A 105 -9.82 1.39 0.41
N LEU A 106 -9.74 0.09 0.14
CA LEU A 106 -10.30 -0.95 1.02
C LEU A 106 -9.66 -0.96 2.42
N GLY A 107 -8.34 -0.81 2.49
CA GLY A 107 -7.62 -0.74 3.77
C GLY A 107 -7.99 0.50 4.58
N LYS A 108 -8.04 1.68 3.93
CA LYS A 108 -8.39 2.94 4.60
C LYS A 108 -9.84 3.03 5.04
N THR A 109 -10.77 2.44 4.29
CA THR A 109 -12.18 2.39 4.69
C THR A 109 -12.49 1.26 5.68
N CYS A 110 -11.47 0.56 6.18
CA CYS A 110 -11.60 -0.54 7.13
C CYS A 110 -12.54 -1.63 6.62
N SER A 111 -12.43 -2.00 5.34
CA SER A 111 -13.25 -3.03 4.71
C SER A 111 -12.79 -4.44 5.14
N TYR A 112 -13.03 -4.80 6.40
CA TYR A 112 -12.58 -6.08 6.98
C TYR A 112 -13.11 -7.32 6.23
N SER A 113 -14.28 -7.21 5.60
CA SER A 113 -14.84 -8.27 4.75
C SER A 113 -14.02 -8.55 3.49
N SER A 114 -13.17 -7.60 3.08
CA SER A 114 -12.36 -7.71 1.86
C SER A 114 -11.00 -8.38 2.07
N VAL A 115 -10.67 -8.79 3.29
CA VAL A 115 -9.40 -9.47 3.61
C VAL A 115 -9.19 -10.72 2.74
N ASP A 116 -10.24 -11.51 2.50
CA ASP A 116 -10.17 -12.70 1.65
C ASP A 116 -9.84 -12.36 0.19
N ALA A 117 -10.44 -11.30 -0.36
CA ALA A 117 -10.14 -10.85 -1.71
C ALA A 117 -8.69 -10.37 -1.83
N ILE A 118 -8.19 -9.64 -0.84
CA ILE A 118 -6.80 -9.16 -0.81
C ILE A 118 -5.82 -10.34 -0.67
N ASN A 119 -6.14 -11.33 0.18
CA ASN A 119 -5.37 -12.57 0.31
C ASN A 119 -5.28 -13.35 -1.02
N GLN A 120 -6.39 -13.49 -1.73
CA GLN A 120 -6.41 -14.14 -3.04
C GLN A 120 -5.60 -13.35 -4.08
N ALA A 121 -5.71 -12.02 -4.08
CA ALA A 121 -4.91 -11.17 -4.94
C ALA A 121 -3.42 -11.30 -4.65
N PHE A 122 -3.02 -11.36 -3.37
CA PHE A 122 -1.64 -11.64 -2.98
C PHE A 122 -1.13 -12.94 -3.61
N VAL A 123 -1.86 -14.06 -3.47
CA VAL A 123 -1.43 -15.35 -4.02
C VAL A 123 -1.21 -15.27 -5.54
N LYS A 124 -2.09 -14.56 -6.25
CA LYS A 124 -1.99 -14.39 -7.70
C LYS A 124 -0.84 -13.48 -8.13
N LEU A 125 -0.57 -12.42 -7.37
CA LEU A 125 0.35 -11.34 -7.76
C LEU A 125 1.75 -11.48 -7.15
N ARG A 126 1.95 -12.36 -6.16
CA ARG A 126 3.18 -12.49 -5.36
C ARG A 126 4.46 -12.49 -6.20
N ASP A 127 4.49 -13.26 -7.28
CA ASP A 127 5.69 -13.45 -8.10
C ASP A 127 5.56 -12.79 -9.48
N ILE A 128 4.52 -11.97 -9.69
CA ILE A 128 4.21 -11.32 -10.97
C ILE A 128 4.27 -9.80 -10.85
N ALA A 129 3.79 -9.24 -9.74
CA ALA A 129 3.74 -7.79 -9.52
C ALA A 129 4.39 -7.39 -8.18
N PRO A 130 5.72 -7.53 -8.02
CA PRO A 130 6.42 -7.21 -6.77
C PRO A 130 6.14 -5.80 -6.22
N LEU A 131 5.87 -4.82 -7.09
CA LEU A 131 5.62 -3.42 -6.70
C LEU A 131 4.26 -3.19 -6.00
N ALA A 132 3.33 -4.14 -6.14
CA ALA A 132 2.02 -4.10 -5.50
C ALA A 132 2.06 -4.69 -4.08
N LEU A 133 3.04 -5.56 -3.80
CA LEU A 133 3.10 -6.34 -2.55
C LEU A 133 3.22 -5.48 -1.31
N PRO A 134 4.02 -4.39 -1.26
CA PRO A 134 4.07 -3.56 -0.08
C PRO A 134 2.71 -3.01 0.33
N ARG A 135 1.90 -2.56 -0.65
CA ARG A 135 0.55 -2.07 -0.37
C ARG A 135 -0.39 -3.21 0.03
N LEU A 136 -0.39 -4.33 -0.70
CA LEU A 136 -1.22 -5.50 -0.37
C LEU A 136 -1.00 -5.96 1.08
N ILE A 137 0.26 -6.18 1.45
CA ILE A 137 0.62 -6.68 2.78
C ILE A 137 0.44 -5.62 3.85
N GLY A 138 0.81 -4.36 3.58
CA GLY A 138 0.62 -3.25 4.52
C GLY A 138 -0.84 -3.08 4.92
N GLU A 139 -1.76 -3.06 3.95
CA GLU A 139 -3.19 -2.93 4.26
C GLU A 139 -3.77 -4.20 4.89
N MET A 140 -3.29 -5.42 4.54
CA MET A 140 -3.68 -6.64 5.27
C MET A 140 -3.25 -6.60 6.75
N GLY A 141 -2.04 -6.11 7.02
CA GLY A 141 -1.56 -5.89 8.38
C GLY A 141 -2.43 -4.89 9.14
N TRP A 142 -2.84 -3.80 8.48
CA TRP A 142 -3.75 -2.80 9.05
C TRP A 142 -5.15 -3.34 9.34
N LEU A 143 -5.68 -4.19 8.45
CA LEU A 143 -6.97 -4.85 8.62
C LEU A 143 -6.93 -6.00 9.64
N GLY A 144 -5.76 -6.33 10.19
CA GLY A 144 -5.61 -7.36 11.22
C GLY A 144 -5.66 -8.79 10.67
N ALA A 145 -5.14 -9.02 9.46
CA ALA A 145 -5.07 -10.37 8.90
C ALA A 145 -4.22 -11.31 9.77
N ASP A 146 -4.81 -12.41 10.23
CA ASP A 146 -4.15 -13.38 11.14
C ASP A 146 -2.94 -14.06 10.52
N ASN A 147 -2.94 -14.22 9.19
CA ASN A 147 -1.89 -14.89 8.42
C ASN A 147 -0.76 -13.96 7.95
N PHE A 148 -0.69 -12.72 8.45
CA PHE A 148 0.24 -11.69 7.97
C PHE A 148 1.71 -12.17 7.91
N TRP A 149 2.16 -12.89 8.94
CA TRP A 149 3.55 -13.35 9.03
C TRP A 149 3.83 -14.53 8.09
N GLU A 150 2.87 -15.42 7.91
CA GLU A 150 2.94 -16.52 6.95
C GLU A 150 3.05 -15.99 5.52
N LEU A 151 2.34 -14.90 5.20
CA LEU A 151 2.46 -14.23 3.90
C LEU A 151 3.88 -13.68 3.69
N LEU A 152 4.45 -13.01 4.70
CA LEU A 152 5.84 -12.52 4.65
C LEU A 152 6.85 -13.67 4.50
N ASP A 153 6.72 -14.74 5.29
CA ASP A 153 7.61 -15.90 5.20
C ASP A 153 7.52 -16.54 3.79
N SER A 154 6.33 -16.53 3.16
CA SER A 154 6.15 -16.97 1.77
C SER A 154 6.84 -16.05 0.75
N MET A 155 6.87 -14.74 0.99
CA MET A 155 7.59 -13.78 0.14
C MET A 155 9.10 -13.97 0.25
N ILE A 156 9.64 -14.14 1.45
CA ILE A 156 11.07 -14.38 1.70
C ILE A 156 11.55 -15.66 1.00
N SER A 157 10.66 -16.65 0.83
CA SER A 157 10.97 -17.91 0.16
C SER A 157 10.72 -17.89 -1.36
N SER A 158 10.29 -16.76 -1.92
CA SER A 158 9.99 -16.63 -3.35
C SER A 158 11.24 -16.83 -4.22
N PRO A 159 11.13 -17.46 -5.41
CA PRO A 159 12.23 -17.49 -6.38
C PRO A 159 12.55 -16.10 -6.95
N VAL A 160 11.58 -15.18 -6.98
CA VAL A 160 11.74 -13.82 -7.52
C VAL A 160 12.39 -12.93 -6.47
N TYR A 161 13.61 -12.46 -6.74
CA TYR A 161 14.34 -11.68 -5.74
C TYR A 161 13.67 -10.34 -5.41
N MET A 162 12.96 -9.71 -6.35
CA MET A 162 12.21 -8.48 -6.10
C MET A 162 11.05 -8.71 -5.12
N THR A 163 10.42 -9.88 -5.13
CA THR A 163 9.41 -10.27 -4.13
C THR A 163 10.04 -10.39 -2.75
N ARG A 164 11.22 -11.03 -2.65
CA ARG A 164 11.99 -11.07 -1.39
C ARG A 164 12.44 -9.67 -0.96
N TRP A 165 12.82 -8.83 -1.91
CA TRP A 165 13.27 -7.46 -1.67
C TRP A 165 12.15 -6.57 -1.11
N ALA A 166 10.94 -6.70 -1.65
CA ALA A 166 9.75 -5.97 -1.21
C ALA A 166 9.41 -6.19 0.27
N VAL A 167 9.84 -7.31 0.87
CA VAL A 167 9.68 -7.57 2.31
C VAL A 167 10.37 -6.50 3.15
N LEU A 168 11.52 -5.97 2.72
CA LEU A 168 12.24 -4.94 3.48
C LEU A 168 11.46 -3.63 3.54
N ASP A 169 10.77 -3.25 2.46
CA ASP A 169 9.89 -2.08 2.40
C ASP A 169 8.70 -2.25 3.35
N ILE A 170 8.05 -3.43 3.32
CA ILE A 170 6.96 -3.76 4.23
C ILE A 170 7.41 -3.66 5.69
N LEU A 171 8.52 -4.32 6.04
CA LEU A 171 9.05 -4.32 7.40
C LEU A 171 9.45 -2.91 7.87
N HIS A 172 9.82 -2.00 6.96
CA HIS A 172 10.17 -0.63 7.30
C HIS A 172 8.97 0.16 7.86
N GLU A 173 7.75 -0.12 7.39
CA GLU A 173 6.53 0.52 7.89
C GLU A 173 6.22 0.14 9.35
N PHE A 174 6.61 -1.07 9.77
CA PHE A 174 6.49 -1.53 11.15
C PHE A 174 7.64 -1.00 12.02
N ASN A 175 7.50 0.27 12.43
CA ASN A 175 8.31 0.86 13.49
C ASN A 175 7.55 0.74 14.81
N GLY A 176 7.60 -0.44 15.45
CA GLY A 176 7.12 -0.59 16.82
C GLY A 176 7.94 0.26 17.79
N ASP A 177 7.26 0.94 18.71
CA ASP A 177 7.82 1.99 19.57
C ASP A 177 8.83 1.53 20.62
N GLU A 178 8.90 0.23 20.90
CA GLU A 178 9.88 -0.32 21.85
C GLU A 178 10.94 -1.15 21.14
N PRO A 179 12.18 -0.63 21.00
CA PRO A 179 13.29 -1.37 20.42
C PRO A 179 13.90 -2.35 21.44
N LYS A 180 13.05 -3.10 22.14
CA LYS A 180 13.47 -4.08 23.15
C LYS A 180 13.40 -5.48 22.57
N GLU A 181 14.38 -6.31 22.91
CA GLU A 181 14.48 -7.69 22.45
C GLU A 181 13.32 -8.57 22.94
N GLU A 182 12.62 -8.15 24.01
CA GLU A 182 11.44 -8.82 24.56
C GLU A 182 10.17 -8.56 23.73
N ASN A 183 10.19 -7.58 22.83
CA ASN A 183 9.05 -7.25 21.99
C ASN A 183 8.90 -8.27 20.85
N GLY A 184 7.76 -8.96 20.81
CA GLY A 184 7.49 -10.01 19.80
C GLY A 184 7.53 -9.49 18.34
N LEU A 185 7.11 -8.25 18.09
CA LEU A 185 7.20 -7.63 16.77
C LEU A 185 8.67 -7.38 16.38
N TYR A 186 9.49 -6.90 17.32
CA TYR A 186 10.93 -6.75 17.11
C TYR A 186 11.58 -8.09 16.76
N GLN A 187 11.29 -9.16 17.51
CA GLN A 187 11.85 -10.49 17.28
C GLN A 187 11.47 -11.04 15.90
N ARG A 188 10.20 -10.92 15.49
CA ARG A 188 9.75 -11.35 14.15
C ARG A 188 10.44 -10.57 13.04
N LYS A 189 10.48 -9.24 13.16
CA LYS A 189 11.18 -8.36 12.20
C LYS A 189 12.67 -8.68 12.11
N TYR A 190 13.33 -8.86 13.26
CA TYR A 190 14.74 -9.22 13.34
C TYR A 190 15.01 -10.56 12.63
N ARG A 191 14.19 -11.59 12.88
CA ARG A 191 14.29 -12.91 12.22
C ARG A 191 14.21 -12.80 10.70
N CYS A 192 13.20 -12.08 10.18
CA CYS A 192 13.02 -11.91 8.74
C CYS A 192 14.21 -11.20 8.10
N ILE A 193 14.70 -10.12 8.73
CA ILE A 193 15.87 -9.39 8.24
C ILE A 193 17.12 -10.26 8.31
N GLU A 194 17.33 -11.03 9.38
CA GLU A 194 18.48 -11.92 9.51
C GLU A 194 18.53 -12.97 8.40
N GLN A 195 17.38 -13.51 8.00
CA GLN A 195 17.28 -14.40 6.85
C GLN A 195 17.64 -13.70 5.54
N LEU A 196 17.09 -12.50 5.29
CA LEU A 196 17.33 -11.73 4.06
C LEU A 196 18.79 -11.23 3.92
N ARG A 197 19.54 -11.11 5.02
CA ARG A 197 20.99 -10.81 4.94
C ARG A 197 21.80 -11.91 4.25
N GLN A 198 21.27 -13.13 4.24
CA GLN A 198 21.90 -14.29 3.58
C GLN A 198 21.33 -14.54 2.18
N ASP A 199 20.54 -13.61 1.63
CA ASP A 199 19.91 -13.77 0.31
C ASP A 199 20.94 -14.00 -0.80
N SER A 200 20.59 -14.74 -1.85
CA SER A 200 21.47 -14.95 -2.99
C SER A 200 21.68 -13.67 -3.81
N ASN A 201 20.70 -12.78 -3.85
CA ASN A 201 20.76 -11.52 -4.57
C ASN A 201 21.45 -10.42 -3.75
N LYS A 202 22.42 -9.74 -4.38
CA LYS A 202 23.23 -8.71 -3.72
C LYS A 202 22.40 -7.51 -3.22
N TYR A 203 21.35 -7.10 -3.94
CA TYR A 203 20.56 -5.92 -3.58
C TYR A 203 19.75 -6.16 -2.31
N VAL A 204 19.12 -7.34 -2.23
CA VAL A 204 18.40 -7.80 -1.03
C VAL A 204 19.34 -7.86 0.17
N ARG A 205 20.50 -8.51 0.03
CA ARG A 205 21.48 -8.61 1.13
C ARG A 205 21.95 -7.25 1.64
N LEU A 206 22.27 -6.32 0.74
CA LEU A 206 22.82 -5.01 1.12
C LEU A 206 21.79 -4.18 1.89
N GLU A 207 20.54 -4.13 1.43
CA GLU A 207 19.49 -3.43 2.16
C GLU A 207 19.13 -4.14 3.48
N ALA A 208 19.09 -5.48 3.49
CA ALA A 208 18.85 -6.24 4.72
C ALA A 208 19.95 -6.03 5.75
N GLU A 209 21.22 -5.94 5.34
CA GLU A 209 22.33 -5.62 6.25
C GLU A 209 22.16 -4.22 6.85
N TYR A 210 21.79 -3.23 6.04
CA TYR A 210 21.53 -1.88 6.54
C TYR A 210 20.39 -1.85 7.57
N GLU A 211 19.27 -2.50 7.28
CA GLU A 211 18.12 -2.58 8.19
C GLU A 211 18.45 -3.35 9.48
N TYR A 212 19.27 -4.39 9.39
CA TYR A 212 19.79 -5.12 10.54
C TYR A 212 20.61 -4.23 11.48
N GLN A 213 21.55 -3.46 10.91
CA GLN A 213 22.36 -2.51 11.68
C GLN A 213 21.47 -1.43 12.30
N LEU A 214 20.45 -0.95 11.58
CA LEU A 214 19.49 0.01 12.13
C LEU A 214 18.72 -0.57 13.32
N LEU A 215 18.28 -1.83 13.26
CA LEU A 215 17.61 -2.48 14.39
C LEU A 215 18.51 -2.59 15.62
N LYS A 216 19.74 -3.09 15.45
CA LYS A 216 20.74 -3.15 16.53
C LYS A 216 21.03 -1.78 17.11
N PHE A 217 21.20 -0.77 16.25
CA PHE A 217 21.42 0.59 16.70
C PHE A 217 20.25 1.10 17.54
N ARG A 218 19.00 0.84 17.13
CA ARG A 218 17.82 1.28 17.89
C ARG A 218 17.76 0.64 19.28
N SER A 219 18.04 -0.66 19.39
CA SER A 219 18.01 -1.36 20.68
C SER A 219 19.15 -0.91 21.61
N GLN A 220 20.36 -0.77 21.08
CA GLN A 220 21.55 -0.42 21.87
C GLN A 220 21.65 1.06 22.23
N SER A 221 21.03 1.93 21.44
CA SER A 221 21.18 3.38 21.60
C SER A 221 20.00 4.07 22.28
N TYR A 222 18.93 3.34 22.61
CA TYR A 222 17.67 3.92 23.09
C TYR A 222 17.86 4.91 24.25
N GLU A 223 18.64 4.51 25.26
CA GLU A 223 18.95 5.30 26.47
C GLU A 223 20.04 6.37 26.25
N LEU A 224 20.67 6.43 25.07
CA LEU A 224 21.75 7.37 24.82
C LEU A 224 21.23 8.80 24.56
N PRO A 225 21.99 9.84 24.95
CA PRO A 225 21.69 11.22 24.62
C PRO A 225 21.46 11.44 23.12
N LYS A 226 20.47 12.27 22.77
CA LYS A 226 20.05 12.54 21.37
C LYS A 226 21.20 12.94 20.45
N ALA A 227 22.14 13.76 20.93
CA ALA A 227 23.31 14.18 20.15
C ALA A 227 24.22 12.99 19.79
N ILE A 228 24.45 12.08 20.74
CA ILE A 228 25.26 10.86 20.55
C ILE A 228 24.55 9.93 19.56
N ARG A 229 23.25 9.67 19.75
CA ARG A 229 22.42 8.89 18.82
C ARG A 229 22.50 9.42 17.39
N ARG A 230 22.36 10.75 17.21
CA ARG A 230 22.43 11.38 15.88
C ARG A 230 23.79 11.17 15.21
N ARG A 231 24.89 11.28 15.95
CA ARG A 231 26.25 11.04 15.44
C ARG A 231 26.44 9.58 15.03
N MET A 232 26.07 8.64 15.88
CA MET A 232 26.17 7.20 15.60
C MET A 232 25.31 6.80 14.40
N ARG A 233 24.07 7.31 14.30
CA ARG A 233 23.20 7.06 13.15
C ARG A 233 23.81 7.57 11.84
N LYS A 234 24.45 8.74 11.84
CA LYS A 234 25.15 9.25 10.64
C LYS A 234 26.28 8.33 10.20
N GLU A 235 27.05 7.80 11.14
CA GLU A 235 28.14 6.87 10.84
C GLU A 235 27.61 5.55 10.27
N LEU A 236 26.56 4.99 10.88
CA LEU A 236 25.88 3.79 10.37
C LEU A 236 25.39 3.99 8.94
N ILE A 237 24.71 5.11 8.66
CA ILE A 237 24.25 5.45 7.31
C ILE A 237 25.43 5.53 6.34
N ARG A 238 26.55 6.15 6.74
CA ARG A 238 27.74 6.26 5.90
C ARG A 238 28.35 4.89 5.56
N GLN A 239 28.32 3.95 6.50
CA GLN A 239 28.94 2.63 6.34
C GLN A 239 28.06 1.63 5.59
N TYR A 240 26.74 1.63 5.86
CA TYR A 240 25.87 0.52 5.47
C TYR A 240 24.76 0.90 4.50
N LYS A 241 24.37 2.18 4.38
CA LYS A 241 23.21 2.53 3.56
C LYS A 241 23.44 2.09 2.11
N PRO A 242 22.53 1.30 1.51
CA PRO A 242 22.65 0.90 0.12
C PRO A 242 22.46 2.11 -0.80
N THR A 243 23.04 2.04 -2.00
CA THR A 243 22.87 3.09 -3.02
C THR A 243 21.42 3.27 -3.40
N HIS A 244 20.68 2.17 -3.55
CA HIS A 244 19.24 2.16 -3.80
C HIS A 244 18.57 1.13 -2.91
N SER A 245 17.40 1.50 -2.38
CA SER A 245 16.49 0.58 -1.71
C SER A 245 15.36 0.13 -2.63
N PHE A 246 14.62 -0.91 -2.24
CA PHE A 246 13.42 -1.33 -2.96
C PHE A 246 12.42 -0.18 -3.10
N ALA A 247 12.18 0.58 -2.02
CA ALA A 247 11.27 1.72 -2.05
C ALA A 247 11.68 2.80 -3.07
N GLU A 248 12.99 3.06 -3.19
CA GLU A 248 13.53 4.04 -4.15
C GLU A 248 13.39 3.54 -5.59
N ILE A 249 13.78 2.29 -5.85
CA ILE A 249 13.63 1.65 -7.17
C ILE A 249 12.16 1.59 -7.58
N SER A 250 11.28 1.14 -6.67
CA SER A 250 9.83 1.07 -6.87
C SER A 250 9.27 2.43 -7.24
N SER A 251 9.68 3.50 -6.55
CA SER A 251 9.24 4.86 -6.85
C SER A 251 9.74 5.35 -8.22
N ARG A 252 10.99 5.05 -8.57
CA ARG A 252 11.56 5.41 -9.89
C ARG A 252 10.89 4.66 -11.03
N PHE A 253 10.65 3.36 -10.86
CA PHE A 253 10.01 2.55 -11.87
C PHE A 253 8.53 2.93 -12.05
N LYS A 254 7.79 3.20 -10.97
CA LYS A 254 6.42 3.72 -11.06
C LYS A 254 6.37 5.05 -11.84
N ARG A 255 7.37 5.93 -11.66
CA ARG A 255 7.50 7.13 -12.48
C ARG A 255 7.78 6.80 -13.94
N HIS A 256 8.71 5.88 -14.21
CA HIS A 256 8.99 5.42 -15.57
C HIS A 256 7.73 4.88 -16.27
N LEU A 257 6.93 4.06 -15.58
CA LEU A 257 5.66 3.56 -16.09
C LEU A 257 4.71 4.73 -16.41
N SER A 258 4.57 5.69 -15.50
CA SER A 258 3.73 6.88 -15.72
C SER A 258 4.20 7.74 -16.89
N ASP A 259 5.50 8.02 -16.99
CA ASP A 259 6.08 8.88 -18.03
C ASP A 259 5.96 8.26 -19.44
N ASN A 260 5.80 6.93 -19.51
CA ASN A 260 5.65 6.17 -20.76
C ASN A 260 4.23 5.62 -20.96
N GLU A 261 3.26 6.06 -20.14
CA GLU A 261 1.85 5.61 -20.20
C GLU A 261 1.69 4.07 -20.12
N LEU A 262 2.62 3.39 -19.45
CA LEU A 262 2.61 1.95 -19.25
C LEU A 262 1.77 1.61 -18.02
N LYS A 263 0.72 0.81 -18.24
CA LYS A 263 -0.19 0.38 -17.17
C LYS A 263 0.30 -0.89 -16.48
N GLU A 264 0.93 -1.76 -17.25
CA GLU A 264 1.36 -3.10 -16.84
C GLU A 264 2.88 -3.24 -17.03
N TYR A 265 3.46 -4.20 -16.32
CA TYR A 265 4.85 -4.57 -16.46
C TYR A 265 5.03 -6.04 -16.12
N SER A 266 6.10 -6.63 -16.64
CA SER A 266 6.62 -7.94 -16.30
C SER A 266 7.78 -7.84 -15.33
N VAL A 267 8.04 -8.92 -14.60
CA VAL A 267 9.20 -9.02 -13.70
C VAL A 267 10.51 -8.77 -14.46
N SER A 268 10.64 -9.26 -15.69
CA SER A 268 11.84 -9.06 -16.51
C SER A 268 12.05 -7.60 -16.92
N GLU A 269 11.00 -6.85 -17.26
CA GLU A 269 11.13 -5.40 -17.54
C GLU A 269 11.58 -4.62 -16.30
N LEU A 270 11.12 -5.01 -15.12
CA LEU A 270 11.60 -4.43 -13.86
C LEU A 270 13.07 -4.79 -13.60
N GLU A 271 13.50 -6.02 -13.89
CA GLU A 271 14.91 -6.43 -13.79
C GLU A 271 15.80 -5.63 -14.74
N GLU A 272 15.41 -5.50 -16.00
CA GLU A 272 16.15 -4.73 -17.00
C GLU A 272 16.28 -3.26 -16.58
N PHE A 273 15.22 -2.68 -16.03
CA PHE A 273 15.25 -1.32 -15.49
C PHE A 273 16.21 -1.18 -14.30
N ILE A 274 16.21 -2.15 -13.39
CA ILE A 274 17.13 -2.18 -12.25
C ILE A 274 18.57 -2.27 -12.77
N ASP A 275 18.85 -3.21 -13.66
CA ASP A 275 20.20 -3.40 -14.21
C ASP A 275 20.70 -2.15 -14.95
N ALA A 276 19.83 -1.42 -15.66
CA ALA A 276 20.16 -0.15 -16.30
C ALA A 276 20.51 0.97 -15.30
N ILE A 277 19.95 0.96 -14.08
CA ILE A 277 20.28 1.93 -13.02
C ILE A 277 21.62 1.59 -12.35
N PHE A 278 21.95 0.30 -12.27
CA PHE A 278 23.13 -0.19 -11.56
C PHE A 278 24.35 -0.48 -12.48
N ALA A 279 24.19 -0.35 -13.79
CA ALA A 279 25.27 -0.39 -14.79
C ALA A 279 26.08 0.92 -14.79
#